data_AF-A0A505IM06-F1
#
_entry.id   AF-A0A505IM06-F1
#
_cell.length_a   1.000
_cell.length_b   1.000
_cell.length_c   1.000
_cell.angle_alpha   90.00
_cell.angle_beta   90.00
_cell.angle_gamma   90.00
#
_symmetry.space_group_name_H-M   'P 1'
#
loop_
_entity.id
_entity.type
_entity.pdbx_description
1 polymer ?
#
loop_
_entity_poly.entity_id
_entity_poly.type
_entity_poly.pdbx_seq_one_letter_code
_entity_poly.pdbx_strand_id
1 'polypeptide(L)'
;MTISHLKQNISSSKACPESVAAWIINRSNIFGAHFKEEKFYQECYQNFEELKKSVLSYMCYYNNYRYSEVLNELASNEFLKLAV
;
A
#
# COMPACT_ATOMS: atom_id res chain seq x y z
N MET A 1 4.93 -12.18 10.46
CA MET A 1 4.83 -10.82 11.04
C MET A 1 3.40 -10.34 10.87
N THR A 2 2.63 -10.19 11.95
CA THR A 2 1.21 -9.80 11.89
C THR A 2 1.03 -8.27 11.80
N ILE A 3 -0.08 -7.80 11.23
CA ILE A 3 -0.43 -6.37 11.13
C ILE A 3 -0.37 -5.68 12.50
N SER A 4 -0.73 -6.41 13.57
CA SER A 4 -0.60 -5.96 14.96
C SER A 4 0.84 -5.64 15.37
N HIS A 5 1.82 -6.47 15.00
CA HIS A 5 3.24 -6.18 15.26
C HIS A 5 3.76 -5.00 14.43
N LEU A 6 3.29 -4.84 13.19
CA LEU A 6 3.62 -3.67 12.35
C LEU A 6 3.11 -2.37 12.96
N LYS A 7 1.84 -2.34 13.41
CA LYS A 7 1.24 -1.18 14.08
C LYS A 7 2.03 -0.80 15.34
N GLN A 8 2.38 -1.79 16.16
CA GLN A 8 3.11 -1.58 17.41
C GLN A 8 4.53 -1.04 17.15
N ASN A 9 5.23 -1.51 16.12
CA ASN A 9 6.56 -1.03 15.75
C ASN A 9 6.57 0.37 15.12
N ILE A 10 5.55 0.72 14.32
CA ILE A 10 5.45 2.06 13.71
C ILE A 10 5.08 3.10 14.77
N SER A 11 4.15 2.80 15.67
CA SER A 11 3.76 3.70 16.78
C SER A 11 4.82 3.87 17.87
N SER A 12 5.74 2.92 18.02
CA SER A 12 6.82 2.99 19.02
C SER A 12 8.12 3.60 18.50
N SER A 13 8.22 3.87 17.19
CA SER A 13 9.32 4.64 16.61
C SER A 13 9.20 6.10 17.03
N LYS A 14 10.11 6.58 17.89
CA LYS A 14 10.21 7.98 18.34
C LYS A 14 10.35 9.01 17.21
N ALA A 15 10.46 8.58 15.96
CA ALA A 15 10.71 9.40 14.78
C ALA A 15 9.51 9.53 13.82
N CYS A 16 8.40 8.82 14.05
CA CYS A 16 7.23 8.87 13.14
C CYS A 16 6.07 9.61 13.82
N PRO A 17 5.70 10.82 13.35
CA PRO A 17 4.53 11.53 13.87
C PRO A 17 3.26 10.67 13.79
N GLU A 18 2.38 10.76 14.78
CA GLU A 18 1.12 9.97 14.82
C GLU A 18 0.28 10.11 13.55
N SER A 19 0.27 11.31 12.95
CA SER A 19 -0.41 11.59 11.67
C SER A 19 0.18 10.79 10.51
N VAL A 20 1.50 10.62 10.47
CA VAL A 20 2.21 9.83 9.46
C VAL A 20 1.97 8.34 9.68
N ALA A 21 2.03 7.88 10.93
CA ALA A 21 1.70 6.49 11.29
C ALA A 21 0.26 6.14 10.90
N ALA A 22 -0.70 7.01 11.23
CA ALA A 22 -2.10 6.86 10.87
C ALA A 22 -2.29 6.81 9.34
N TRP A 23 -1.60 7.68 8.59
CA TRP A 23 -1.64 7.69 7.14
C TRP A 23 -1.07 6.40 6.53
N ILE A 24 0.08 5.91 7.00
CA ILE A 24 0.70 4.66 6.53
C ILE A 24 -0.22 3.46 6.80
N ILE A 25 -0.82 3.40 8.00
CA ILE A 25 -1.75 2.33 8.38
C ILE A 25 -3.00 2.37 7.51
N ASN A 26 -3.59 3.55 7.32
CA ASN A 26 -4.78 3.70 6.49
C ASN A 26 -4.52 3.31 5.03
N ARG A 27 -3.41 3.79 4.45
CA ARG A 27 -2.98 3.44 3.10
C ARG A 27 -2.80 1.93 2.92
N SER A 28 -2.20 1.25 3.91
CA SER A 28 -2.00 -0.20 3.87
C SER A 28 -3.32 -0.97 3.93
N ASN A 29 -4.28 -0.52 4.74
CA ASN A 29 -5.61 -1.15 4.81
C ASN A 29 -6.40 -0.98 3.51
N ILE A 30 -6.38 0.24 2.94
CA ILE A 30 -7.06 0.56 1.69
C ILE A 30 -6.45 -0.23 0.53
N PHE A 31 -5.11 -0.33 0.46
CA PHE A 31 -4.43 -1.19 -0.51
C PHE A 31 -4.93 -2.63 -0.47
N GLY A 32 -4.99 -3.22 0.73
CA GLY A 32 -5.43 -4.60 0.91
C GLY A 32 -6.89 -4.83 0.51
N ALA A 33 -7.77 -3.86 0.76
CA ALA A 33 -9.17 -3.93 0.33
C ALA A 33 -9.29 -3.94 -1.20
N HIS A 34 -8.62 -3.00 -1.88
CA HIS A 34 -8.67 -2.92 -3.34
C HIS A 34 -7.99 -4.09 -4.04
N PHE A 35 -6.84 -4.54 -3.54
CA PHE A 35 -6.20 -5.75 -4.08
C PHE A 35 -7.13 -6.95 -3.99
N LYS A 36 -7.88 -7.09 -2.89
CA LYS A 36 -8.82 -8.21 -2.74
C LYS A 36 -9.92 -8.18 -3.81
N GLU A 37 -10.56 -7.02 -3.96
CA GLU A 37 -11.69 -6.83 -4.86
C GLU A 37 -11.31 -6.91 -6.34
N GLU A 38 -10.20 -6.27 -6.72
CA GLU A 38 -9.82 -6.08 -8.12
C GLU A 38 -8.94 -7.19 -8.67
N LYS A 39 -8.24 -7.92 -7.79
CA LYS A 39 -7.30 -8.97 -8.17
C LYS A 39 -7.61 -10.29 -7.52
N PHE A 40 -7.60 -10.33 -6.19
CA PHE A 40 -7.64 -11.60 -5.47
C PHE A 40 -8.89 -12.43 -5.75
N TYR A 41 -10.06 -11.80 -5.86
CA TYR A 41 -11.31 -12.50 -6.18
C TYR A 41 -11.54 -12.69 -7.69
N GLN A 42 -10.75 -12.02 -8.54
CA GLN A 42 -10.85 -12.11 -10.00
C GLN A 42 -9.89 -13.14 -10.60
N GLU A 43 -8.82 -13.49 -9.88
CA GLU A 43 -7.75 -14.38 -10.34
C GLU A 43 -7.69 -15.65 -9.48
N CYS A 44 -7.40 -16.79 -10.10
CA CYS A 44 -7.10 -18.04 -9.39
C CYS A 44 -5.59 -18.22 -9.24
N TYR A 45 -5.09 -18.24 -8.00
CA TYR A 45 -3.67 -18.51 -7.72
C TYR A 45 -3.48 -19.98 -7.34
N GLN A 46 -2.64 -20.69 -8.08
CA GLN A 46 -2.37 -22.11 -7.83
C GLN A 46 -1.35 -22.31 -6.71
N ASN A 47 -0.50 -21.31 -6.47
CA ASN A 47 0.56 -21.38 -5.46
C ASN A 47 0.90 -19.99 -4.89
N PHE A 48 1.68 -19.99 -3.82
CA PHE A 48 2.09 -18.76 -3.14
C PHE A 48 2.94 -17.84 -4.01
N GLU A 49 3.76 -18.38 -4.92
CA GLU A 49 4.62 -17.56 -5.78
C GLU A 49 3.82 -16.77 -6.82
N GLU A 50 2.75 -17.34 -7.37
CA GLU A 50 1.80 -16.62 -8.23
C GLU A 50 1.09 -15.49 -7.49
N LEU A 51 0.59 -15.77 -6.28
CA LEU A 51 -0.03 -14.75 -5.45
C LEU A 51 0.96 -13.62 -5.13
N LYS A 52 2.19 -13.96 -4.75
CA LYS A 52 3.26 -13.00 -4.46
C LYS A 52 3.59 -12.13 -5.67
N LYS A 53 3.68 -12.71 -6.87
CA LYS A 53 3.89 -11.96 -8.12
C LYS A 53 2.72 -11.01 -8.39
N SER A 54 1.48 -11.45 -8.20
CA SER A 54 0.30 -10.60 -8.41
C SER A 54 0.25 -9.44 -7.41
N VAL A 55 0.56 -9.69 -6.13
CA VAL A 55 0.68 -8.64 -5.10
C VAL A 55 1.74 -7.59 -5.50
N LEU A 56 2.94 -8.01 -5.92
CA LEU A 56 4.01 -7.10 -6.31
C LEU A 56 3.64 -6.27 -7.55
N SER A 57 3.04 -6.91 -8.56
CA SER A 57 2.54 -6.22 -9.76
C SER A 57 1.48 -5.18 -9.40
N TYR A 58 0.53 -5.56 -8.54
CA TYR A 58 -0.52 -4.65 -8.11
C TYR A 58 0.01 -3.51 -7.23
N MET A 59 1.03 -3.72 -6.40
CA MET A 59 1.73 -2.64 -5.69
C MET A 59 2.34 -1.62 -6.65
N CYS A 60 3.00 -2.08 -7.72
CA CYS A 60 3.54 -1.19 -8.75
C CYS A 60 2.42 -0.39 -9.44
N TYR A 61 1.32 -1.05 -9.80
CA TYR A 61 0.16 -0.37 -10.38
C TYR A 61 -0.42 0.68 -9.41
N TYR A 62 -0.67 0.28 -8.17
CA TYR A 62 -1.30 1.09 -7.13
C TYR A 62 -0.49 2.35 -6.82
N ASN A 63 0.85 2.23 -6.75
CA ASN A 63 1.72 3.35 -6.44
C ASN A 63 1.93 4.33 -7.60
N ASN A 64 1.86 3.86 -8.85
CA ASN A 64 2.16 4.71 -10.00
C ASN A 64 0.90 5.30 -10.65
N TYR A 65 -0.22 4.58 -10.65
CA TYR A 65 -1.37 4.93 -11.49
C TYR A 65 -2.65 5.20 -10.70
N ARG A 66 -2.87 4.58 -9.54
CA ARG A 66 -4.18 4.66 -8.88
C ARG A 66 -4.55 6.05 -8.37
N TYR A 67 -3.57 6.89 -8.07
CA TYR A 67 -3.79 8.25 -7.58
C TYR A 67 -3.38 9.33 -8.58
N SER A 68 -3.06 8.98 -9.82
CA SER A 68 -2.62 9.96 -10.83
C SER A 68 -3.68 11.04 -11.06
N GLU A 69 -4.98 10.72 -11.02
CA GLU A 69 -6.05 11.72 -11.20
C GLU A 69 -6.22 12.66 -9.99
N VAL A 70 -5.95 12.17 -8.77
CA VAL A 70 -6.10 12.94 -7.52
C VAL A 70 -4.85 13.76 -7.20
N LEU A 71 -3.69 13.36 -7.73
CA LEU A 71 -2.39 13.99 -7.50
C LEU A 71 -1.93 14.88 -8.66
N ASN A 72 -2.86 15.35 -9.51
CA ASN A 72 -2.54 16.23 -10.64
C ASN A 72 -1.54 15.59 -11.62
N GLU A 73 -1.81 14.35 -12.02
CA GLU A 73 -1.01 13.47 -12.90
C GLU A 73 0.32 12.95 -12.32
N LEU A 74 0.66 13.31 -11.07
CA LEU A 74 1.84 12.77 -10.41
C LEU A 74 1.59 11.35 -9.90
N ALA A 75 2.58 10.48 -10.06
CA ALA A 75 2.57 9.19 -9.40
C ALA A 75 2.71 9.37 -7.87
N SER A 76 2.16 8.46 -7.06
CA SER A 76 2.16 8.62 -5.59
C SER A 76 3.56 8.67 -4.97
N ASN A 77 4.54 8.07 -5.63
CA ASN A 77 5.95 8.13 -5.28
C ASN A 77 6.59 9.50 -5.60
N GLU A 78 6.10 10.21 -6.61
CA GLU A 78 6.56 11.56 -6.97
C GLU A 78 6.00 12.59 -5.99
N PHE A 79 4.72 12.47 -5.62
CA PHE A 79 4.15 13.31 -4.56
C PHE A 79 4.88 13.15 -3.22
N LEU A 80 5.21 11.91 -2.83
CA LEU A 80 5.99 11.63 -1.62
C LEU A 80 7.39 12.27 -1.65
N LYS A 81 8.02 12.38 -2.82
CA LYS A 81 9.33 13.05 -2.97
C LYS A 81 9.23 14.57 -2.88
N LEU A 82 8.08 15.15 -3.22
CA LEU A 82 7.82 16.59 -3.15
C LEU A 82 7.37 17.05 -1.75
N ALA A 83 6.94 16.12 -0.89
CA ALA A 83 6.45 16.40 0.46
C ALA A 83 7.55 16.34 1.56
N VAL A 84 8.83 16.23 1.16
CA VAL A 84 10.03 16.25 2.03
C VAL A 84 10.77 17.56 1.82
#